data_AF-A0A1C6DLQ5-F1
#
_entry.id   AF-A0A1C6DLQ5-F1
#
_cell.length_a   1.000
_cell.length_b   1.000
_cell.length_c   1.000
_cell.angle_alpha   90.00
_cell.angle_beta   90.00
_cell.angle_gamma   90.00
#
_symmetry.space_group_name_H-M   'P 1'
#
loop_
_entity.id
_entity.type
_entity.pdbx_description
1 polymer ?
#
loop_
_entity_poly.entity_id
_entity_poly.type
_entity_poly.pdbx_seq_one_letter_code
_entity_poly.pdbx_strand_id
1 'polypeptide(L)' 'MIKIGIMNKGDEVLTVTQEFIAVRRKNGEVDLVKIVCEENGWRVDEKNMIRIGYGNNTVTAKTDEDVSIVNF' A
#
# COMPACT_ATOMS: atom_id res chain seq x y z
N MET A 1 22.61 -0.55 -9.54
CA MET A 1 21.59 -1.36 -8.84
C MET A 1 20.63 -0.40 -8.15
N ILE A 2 19.32 -0.54 -8.38
CA ILE A 2 18.29 0.29 -7.74
C ILE A 2 17.71 -0.52 -6.58
N LYS A 3 17.52 0.11 -5.42
CA LYS A 3 16.91 -0.49 -4.23
C LYS A 3 15.78 0.42 -3.75
N ILE A 4 14.59 -0.16 -3.56
CA ILE A 4 13.42 0.55 -3.03
C ILE A 4 13.12 -0.01 -1.65
N GLY A 5 13.19 0.84 -0.62
CA GLY A 5 13.03 0.46 0.79
C GLY A 5 11.58 0.51 1.25
N ILE A 6 10.74 -0.44 0.82
CA ILE A 6 9.30 -0.46 1.16
C ILE A 6 8.93 -1.45 2.28
N MET A 7 9.92 -2.14 2.86
CA MET A 7 9.73 -3.18 3.85
C MET A 7 10.43 -2.84 5.17
N ASN A 8 9.75 -3.12 6.27
CA ASN A 8 10.33 -3.17 7.60
C ASN A 8 10.66 -4.62 8.00
N LYS A 9 11.41 -4.80 9.11
CA LYS A 9 11.71 -6.13 9.63
C LYS A 9 10.43 -6.88 9.98
N GLY A 10 10.23 -8.05 9.36
CA GLY A 10 9.03 -8.88 9.54
C GLY A 10 7.95 -8.67 8.49
N ASP A 11 8.14 -7.73 7.55
CA ASP A 11 7.31 -7.64 6.35
C ASP A 11 7.72 -8.69 5.32
N GLU A 12 6.80 -9.01 4.41
CA GLU A 12 7.01 -9.98 3.33
C GLU A 12 6.38 -9.50 2.03
N VAL A 13 7.08 -9.63 0.90
CA VAL A 13 6.50 -9.38 -0.42
C VAL A 13 5.71 -10.61 -0.85
N LEU A 14 4.42 -10.43 -1.10
CA LEU A 14 3.53 -11.50 -1.57
C LEU A 14 3.50 -11.59 -3.10
N THR A 15 3.48 -10.43 -3.79
CA THR A 15 3.50 -10.37 -5.25
C THR A 15 4.05 -9.04 -5.76
N VAL A 16 4.56 -9.05 -6.98
CA VAL A 16 5.03 -7.89 -7.73
C VAL A 16 4.37 -7.90 -9.09
N THR A 17 3.66 -6.83 -9.44
CA THR A 17 3.06 -6.61 -10.76
C THR A 17 3.59 -5.31 -11.37
N GLN A 18 3.19 -5.01 -12.60
CA GLN A 18 3.49 -3.72 -13.22
C GLN A 18 2.79 -2.54 -12.51
N GLU A 19 1.71 -2.81 -11.76
CA GLU A 19 0.88 -1.79 -11.15
C GLU A 19 1.18 -1.59 -9.66
N PHE A 20 1.51 -2.66 -8.95
CA PHE A 20 1.73 -2.62 -7.49
C PHE A 20 2.62 -3.76 -6.99
N ILE A 21 3.13 -3.57 -5.78
CA ILE A 21 3.74 -4.60 -4.94
C ILE A 21 2.84 -4.83 -3.74
N ALA A 22 2.44 -6.08 -3.50
CA ALA A 22 1.72 -6.45 -2.29
C ALA A 22 2.71 -6.80 -1.18
N VAL A 23 2.67 -6.04 -0.09
CA VAL A 23 3.55 -6.24 1.07
C VAL A 23 2.69 -6.62 2.28
N ARG A 24 2.83 -7.86 2.75
CA ARG A 24 2.26 -8.27 4.04
C ARG A 24 3.08 -7.65 5.15
N ARG A 25 2.40 -6.88 6.00
CA ARG A 25 2.97 -6.29 7.21
C ARG A 25 3.04 -7.32 8.33
N LYS A 26 3.89 -7.08 9.31
CA LYS A 26 4.02 -7.95 10.49
C LYS A 26 2.70 -8.26 11.22
N ASN A 27 1.72 -7.34 11.17
CA ASN A 27 0.39 -7.53 11.78
C ASN A 27 -0.58 -8.37 10.91
N GLY A 28 -0.15 -8.84 9.74
CA GLY A 28 -0.95 -9.64 8.82
C GLY A 28 -1.74 -8.83 7.78
N GLU A 29 -1.84 -7.50 7.91
CA GLU A 29 -2.45 -6.64 6.90
C GLU A 29 -1.57 -6.56 5.65
N VAL A 30 -2.15 -6.19 4.51
CA VAL A 30 -1.44 -6.11 3.23
C VAL A 30 -1.53 -4.71 2.66
N ASP A 31 -0.38 -4.11 2.38
CA ASP A 31 -0.30 -2.86 1.63
C ASP A 31 -0.10 -3.15 0.14
N LEU A 32 -0.92 -2.50 -0.70
CA LEU A 32 -0.74 -2.45 -2.15
C LEU A 32 0.04 -1.19 -2.49
N VAL A 33 1.35 -1.35 -2.67
CA VAL A 33 2.29 -0.25 -2.88
C VAL A 33 2.49 -0.03 -4.37
N LYS A 34 2.04 1.13 -4.87
CA LYS A 34 2.28 1.52 -6.27
C LYS A 34 3.66 2.16 -6.40
N ILE A 35 4.42 1.70 -7.39
CA ILE A 35 5.69 2.33 -7.77
C ILE A 35 5.47 3.07 -9.07
N VAL A 36 5.88 4.32 -9.10
CA VAL A 36 5.82 5.16 -10.29
C VAL A 36 7.23 5.36 -10.82
N CYS A 37 7.42 5.04 -12.09
CA CYS A 37 8.66 5.29 -12.82
C CYS A 37 8.37 6.36 -13.87
N GLU A 38 8.92 7.55 -13.67
CA GLU A 38 8.84 8.68 -14.61
C GLU A 38 10.27 9.02 -15.09
N GLU A 39 10.40 9.94 -16.04
CA GLU A 39 11.72 10.39 -16.55
C GLU A 39 12.67 10.86 -15.43
N ASN A 40 12.10 11.33 -14.31
CA ASN A 40 12.82 11.87 -13.16
C ASN A 40 13.20 10.80 -12.11
N GLY A 41 12.87 9.53 -12.34
CA GLY A 41 13.26 8.40 -11.49
C GLY A 41 12.10 7.60 -10.92
N TRP A 42 12.42 6.80 -9.91
CA TRP A 42 11.51 5.86 -9.26
C TRP A 42 11.00 6.45 -7.94
N ARG A 43 9.68 6.46 -7.74
CA ARG A 43 9.06 6.87 -6.48
C ARG A 43 7.99 5.88 -6.03
N VAL A 44 7.77 5.81 -4.72
CA VAL A 44 6.61 5.14 -4.13
C VAL A 44 5.46 6.14 -4.09
N ASP A 45 4.27 5.73 -4.52
CA ASP A 45 3.06 6.54 -4.38
C ASP A 45 2.44 6.33 -3.00
N GLU A 46 2.92 7.10 -2.02
CA GLU A 46 2.46 7.02 -0.63
C GLU A 46 1.03 7.54 -0.44
N LYS A 47 0.55 8.41 -1.34
CA LYS A 47 -0.77 9.04 -1.21
C LYS A 47 -1.90 8.10 -1.60
N ASN A 48 -1.65 7.23 -2.58
CA ASN A 48 -2.66 6.33 -3.13
C ASN A 48 -2.45 4.86 -2.70
N MET A 49 -1.76 4.63 -1.58
CA MET A 49 -1.55 3.28 -1.06
C MET A 49 -2.84 2.72 -0.45
N ILE A 50 -3.23 1.53 -0.89
CA ILE A 50 -4.40 0.82 -0.35
C ILE A 50 -3.92 -0.19 0.69
N ARG A 51 -4.53 -0.17 1.87
CA ARG A 51 -4.31 -1.19 2.92
C ARG A 51 -5.50 -2.12 2.99
N ILE A 52 -5.26 -3.40 2.81
CA ILE A 52 -6.22 -4.47 3.03
C ILE A 52 -6.03 -4.97 4.46
N GLY A 53 -7.00 -4.66 5.33
CA GLY A 53 -7.03 -5.04 6.73
C GLY A 53 -8.25 -5.88 7.10
N TYR A 54 -8.38 -6.17 8.38
CA TYR A 54 -9.53 -6.89 8.92
C TYR A 54 -10.76 -5.98 8.97
N GLY A 55 -11.93 -6.50 8.61
CA GLY A 55 -13.18 -5.75 8.61
C GLY A 55 -14.35 -6.61 8.14
N ASN A 56 -15.56 -6.03 8.15
CA ASN A 56 -16.78 -6.67 7.68
C ASN A 56 -17.31 -5.93 6.44
N ASN A 57 -16.65 -6.12 5.30
CA ASN A 57 -17.00 -5.47 4.03
C ASN A 57 -17.05 -3.93 4.09
N THR A 58 -16.07 -3.34 4.76
CA THR A 58 -16.02 -1.90 5.05
C THR A 58 -14.89 -1.23 4.27
N VAL A 59 -15.16 -0.07 3.67
CA VAL A 59 -14.12 0.79 3.10
C VAL A 59 -13.97 2.03 3.97
N THR A 60 -12.76 2.27 4.46
CA THR A 60 -12.42 3.46 5.25
C THR A 60 -11.48 4.34 4.46
N ALA A 61 -11.89 5.58 4.21
CA ALA A 61 -11.05 6.59 3.57
C ALA A 61 -10.86 7.76 4.54
N LYS A 62 -9.59 8.09 4.81
CA LYS A 62 -9.21 9.28 5.56
C LYS A 62 -8.96 10.42 4.58
N THR A 63 -9.69 11.51 4.72
CA THR A 63 -9.37 12.78 4.09
C THR A 63 -8.61 13.65 5.10
N ASP A 64 -8.04 14.77 4.64
CA ASP A 64 -7.32 15.69 5.53
C ASP A 64 -8.22 16.30 6.62
N GLU A 65 -9.55 16.25 6.43
CA GLU A 65 -10.55 16.86 7.32
C GLU A 65 -11.43 15.85 8.06
N ASP A 66 -11.61 14.63 7.53
CA ASP A 66 -12.57 13.66 8.09
C ASP A 66 -12.22 12.19 7.79
N VAL A 67 -12.88 11.27 8.48
CA VAL A 67 -12.82 9.82 8.20
C VAL A 67 -14.18 9.36 7.71
N SER A 68 -14.24 8.93 6.46
CA SER A 68 -15.45 8.33 5.88
C SER A 68 -15.37 6.81 5.97
N ILE A 69 -16.47 6.18 6.43
CA ILE A 69 -16.63 4.73 6.48
C ILE A 69 -17.90 4.37 5.70
N VAL A 70 -17.75 3.51 4.69
CA VAL A 70 -18.87 3.01 3.89
C VAL A 70 -18.94 1.50 4.05
N ASN A 71 -20.15 0.98 4.29
CA ASN A 71 -20.46 -0.44 4.37
C ASN A 71 -21.36 -0.82 3.20
N PHE A 72 -21.19 -2.03 2.66
CA PHE A 72 -21.97 -2.56 1.54
C PHE A 72 -22.73 -3.82 1.95
#